data_AF-A0A7W6BGD5-F1
#
_entry.id   AF-A0A7W6BGD5-F1
#
_cell.length_a   1.000
_cell.length_b   1.000
_cell.length_c   1.000
_cell.angle_alpha   90.00
_cell.angle_beta   90.00
_cell.angle_gamma   90.00
#
_symmetry.space_group_name_H-M   'P 1'
#
loop_
_entity.id
_entity.type
_entity.pdbx_description
1 polymer ?
#
loop_
_entity_poly.entity_id
_entity_poly.type
_entity_poly.pdbx_seq_one_letter_code
_entity_poly.pdbx_strand_id
1 'polypeptide(L)'
;MNRRLFTYQGAGRSIREIARMVGMKPSTLHFRLCVKGMSVADAIAMPITPKHRLNPEGRQPRLYEFRGQMLDAKTIATLIGRHRDTVYRRVVGNRVLDIGETPDPFSGFQDAPSTAVLITHDGETLTAAEWARRMGISKETIYSRIAYGWHPVDAITTPPDPRFAMRTIKVRNLRIIRRIASTFHPMTGGYAQTFANPLGTGVGRHVHHLQSGKTA
;
A
#
# COMPACT_ATOMS: atom_id res chain seq x y z
N MET A 1 -35.01 7.79 -22.40
CA MET A 1 -34.53 6.43 -22.72
C MET A 1 -35.74 5.52 -22.87
N ASN A 2 -36.02 5.03 -24.08
CA ASN A 2 -37.18 4.17 -24.35
C ASN A 2 -37.09 2.87 -23.55
N ARG A 3 -38.08 2.65 -22.69
CA ARG A 3 -38.14 1.51 -21.80
C ARG A 3 -38.70 0.32 -22.59
N ARG A 4 -37.81 -0.45 -23.23
CA ARG A 4 -38.20 -1.64 -23.99
C ARG A 4 -38.87 -2.65 -23.05
N LEU A 5 -40.12 -3.00 -23.35
CA LEU A 5 -40.91 -3.97 -22.59
C LEU A 5 -40.77 -5.35 -23.23
N PHE A 6 -40.72 -6.37 -22.39
CA PHE A 6 -40.58 -7.77 -22.78
C PHE A 6 -41.75 -8.55 -22.19
N THR A 7 -42.34 -9.44 -22.97
CA THR A 7 -43.42 -10.31 -22.51
C THR A 7 -42.86 -11.38 -21.57
N TYR A 8 -43.34 -11.38 -20.32
CA TYR A 8 -42.95 -12.37 -19.32
C TYR A 8 -44.15 -12.66 -18.42
N GLN A 9 -44.56 -13.94 -18.35
CA GLN A 9 -45.78 -14.41 -17.65
C GLN A 9 -47.05 -13.64 -18.07
N GLY A 10 -47.26 -13.48 -19.39
CA GLY A 10 -48.48 -12.86 -19.92
C GLY A 10 -48.57 -11.33 -19.82
N ALA A 11 -47.59 -10.66 -19.20
CA ALA A 11 -47.55 -9.20 -19.08
C ALA A 11 -46.29 -8.60 -19.71
N GLY A 12 -46.39 -7.38 -20.25
CA GLY A 12 -45.25 -6.61 -20.72
C GLY A 12 -44.50 -6.00 -19.53
N ARG A 13 -43.29 -6.51 -19.24
CA ARG A 13 -42.47 -6.08 -18.11
C ARG A 13 -41.13 -5.51 -18.53
N SER A 14 -40.54 -4.71 -17.66
CA SER A 14 -39.19 -4.18 -17.91
C SER A 14 -38.10 -5.19 -17.55
N ILE A 15 -36.94 -5.11 -18.20
CA ILE A 15 -35.79 -5.99 -17.90
C ILE A 15 -35.42 -5.97 -16.41
N ARG A 16 -35.43 -4.79 -15.77
CA ARG A 16 -35.12 -4.65 -14.34
C ARG A 16 -36.10 -5.38 -13.45
N GLU A 17 -37.38 -5.38 -13.83
CA GLU A 17 -38.45 -6.02 -13.08
C GLU A 17 -38.38 -7.55 -13.23
N ILE A 18 -38.23 -8.05 -14.45
CA ILE A 18 -38.02 -9.48 -14.73
C ILE A 18 -36.77 -9.99 -14.00
N ALA A 19 -35.66 -9.25 -14.07
CA ALA A 19 -34.43 -9.60 -13.37
C ALA A 19 -34.59 -9.67 -11.85
N ARG A 20 -35.36 -8.74 -11.25
CA ARG A 20 -35.67 -8.76 -9.82
C ARG A 20 -36.52 -9.97 -9.43
N MET A 21 -37.52 -10.31 -10.23
CA MET A 21 -38.40 -11.46 -9.98
C MET A 21 -37.67 -12.80 -10.03
N VAL A 22 -36.73 -12.95 -10.96
CA VAL A 22 -35.97 -14.20 -11.17
C VAL A 22 -34.73 -14.28 -10.26
N GLY A 23 -34.35 -13.18 -9.59
CA GLY A 23 -33.14 -13.12 -8.77
C GLY A 23 -31.85 -13.00 -9.59
N MET A 24 -31.92 -12.39 -10.78
CA MET A 24 -30.76 -12.16 -11.66
C MET A 24 -30.31 -10.70 -11.65
N LYS A 25 -29.03 -10.46 -11.96
CA LYS A 25 -28.56 -9.10 -12.23
C LYS A 25 -29.21 -8.56 -13.52
N PRO A 26 -29.79 -7.34 -13.52
CA PRO A 26 -30.40 -6.75 -14.72
C PRO A 26 -29.44 -6.64 -15.91
N SER A 27 -28.14 -6.48 -15.67
CA SER A 27 -27.11 -6.44 -16.71
C SER A 27 -26.92 -7.78 -17.41
N THR A 28 -27.04 -8.90 -16.68
CA THR A 28 -26.98 -10.24 -17.25
C THR A 28 -28.18 -10.50 -18.16
N LEU A 29 -29.38 -10.13 -17.71
CA LEU A 29 -30.59 -10.29 -18.50
C LEU A 29 -30.58 -9.36 -19.72
N HIS A 30 -30.13 -8.11 -19.57
CA HIS A 30 -29.94 -7.18 -20.69
C HIS A 30 -28.97 -7.72 -21.75
N PHE A 31 -27.82 -8.26 -21.34
CA PHE A 31 -26.85 -8.85 -22.27
C PHE A 31 -27.45 -10.02 -23.05
N ARG A 32 -28.21 -10.90 -22.37
CA ARG A 32 -28.87 -12.05 -23.02
C ARG A 32 -29.94 -11.60 -24.03
N LEU A 33 -30.80 -10.65 -23.66
CA LEU A 33 -31.92 -10.21 -24.51
C LEU A 33 -31.51 -9.24 -25.63
N CYS A 34 -30.67 -8.25 -25.32
CA CYS A 34 -30.34 -7.17 -26.26
C CYS A 34 -29.07 -7.41 -27.06
N VAL A 35 -28.05 -8.07 -26.49
CA VAL A 35 -26.75 -8.28 -27.15
C VAL A 35 -26.69 -9.66 -27.83
N LYS A 36 -27.19 -10.70 -27.16
CA LYS A 36 -27.27 -12.05 -27.73
C LYS A 36 -28.58 -12.36 -28.46
N GLY A 37 -29.61 -11.51 -28.34
CA GLY A 37 -30.90 -11.70 -29.01
C GLY A 37 -31.73 -12.88 -28.51
N MET A 38 -31.51 -13.34 -27.27
CA MET A 38 -32.26 -14.47 -26.71
C MET A 38 -33.71 -14.09 -26.38
N SER A 39 -34.60 -15.10 -26.34
CA SER A 39 -35.93 -14.96 -25.76
C SER A 39 -35.86 -14.82 -24.24
N VAL A 40 -36.94 -14.31 -23.61
CA VAL A 40 -36.97 -14.17 -22.15
C VAL A 40 -36.90 -15.52 -21.43
N ALA A 41 -37.55 -16.55 -21.97
CA ALA A 41 -37.53 -17.89 -21.40
C ALA A 41 -36.11 -18.48 -21.42
N ASP A 42 -35.44 -18.44 -22.58
CA ASP A 42 -34.09 -18.98 -22.74
C ASP A 42 -33.05 -18.18 -21.93
N ALA A 43 -33.24 -16.85 -21.87
CA ALA A 43 -32.39 -15.96 -21.11
C ALA A 43 -32.47 -16.20 -19.60
N ILE A 44 -33.54 -16.78 -19.08
CA ILE A 44 -33.69 -17.14 -17.66
C ILE A 44 -33.15 -18.56 -17.41
N ALA A 45 -33.42 -19.50 -18.31
CA ALA A 45 -33.03 -20.90 -18.17
C ALA A 45 -31.51 -21.11 -18.18
N MET A 46 -30.75 -20.27 -18.89
CA MET A 46 -29.30 -20.40 -18.95
C MET A 46 -28.63 -20.14 -17.58
N PRO A 47 -27.83 -21.07 -17.02
CA PRO A 47 -27.18 -20.87 -15.73
C PRO A 47 -26.22 -19.67 -15.75
N ILE A 48 -26.07 -18.98 -14.62
CA ILE A 48 -25.12 -17.86 -14.51
C ILE A 48 -23.72 -18.44 -14.33
N THR A 49 -22.97 -18.58 -15.42
CA THR A 49 -21.56 -19.00 -15.35
C THR A 49 -20.69 -17.82 -14.92
N PRO A 50 -20.03 -17.84 -13.74
CA PRO A 50 -19.10 -16.78 -13.35
C PRO A 50 -17.95 -16.70 -14.35
N LYS A 51 -17.48 -15.49 -14.67
CA LYS A 51 -16.38 -15.28 -15.65
C LYS A 51 -15.14 -16.13 -15.36
N HIS A 52 -14.81 -16.37 -14.09
CA HIS A 52 -13.68 -17.22 -13.70
C HIS A 52 -13.89 -18.72 -14.02
N ARG A 53 -15.14 -19.21 -14.12
CA ARG A 53 -15.42 -20.61 -14.53
C ARG A 53 -15.41 -20.79 -16.05
N LEU A 54 -15.49 -19.70 -16.82
CA LEU A 54 -15.38 -19.76 -18.29
C LEU A 54 -13.94 -19.99 -18.76
N ASN A 55 -12.96 -19.73 -17.89
CA ASN A 55 -11.56 -20.02 -18.15
C ASN A 55 -10.92 -20.64 -16.89
N PRO A 56 -11.11 -21.96 -16.68
CA PRO A 56 -10.61 -22.65 -15.48
C PRO A 56 -9.08 -22.64 -15.36
N GLU A 57 -8.37 -22.52 -16.47
CA GLU A 57 -6.90 -22.41 -16.50
C GLU A 57 -6.40 -20.96 -16.28
N GLY A 58 -7.31 -19.97 -16.31
CA GLY A 58 -6.94 -18.56 -16.26
C GLY A 58 -6.37 -18.04 -17.59
N ARG A 59 -6.14 -16.73 -17.67
CA ARG A 59 -5.50 -16.15 -18.87
C ARG A 59 -4.03 -16.59 -18.88
N GLN A 60 -3.62 -17.33 -19.90
CA GLN A 60 -2.21 -17.72 -20.05
C GLN A 60 -1.31 -16.47 -20.04
N PRO A 61 -0.21 -16.49 -19.27
CA PRO A 61 0.68 -15.34 -19.17
C PRO A 61 1.41 -15.11 -20.50
N ARG A 62 1.61 -13.84 -20.85
CA ARG A 62 2.40 -13.48 -22.04
C ARG A 62 3.85 -13.86 -21.80
N LEU A 63 4.44 -14.58 -22.75
CA LEU A 63 5.84 -14.97 -22.75
C LEU A 63 6.70 -13.92 -23.45
N TYR A 64 7.90 -13.71 -22.93
CA TYR A 64 8.90 -12.81 -23.44
C TYR A 64 10.21 -13.56 -23.67
N GLU A 65 10.96 -13.09 -24.65
CA GLU A 65 12.30 -13.62 -24.89
C GLU A 65 13.26 -13.09 -23.82
N PHE A 66 13.89 -13.99 -23.08
CA PHE A 66 14.90 -13.71 -22.06
C PHE A 66 15.98 -14.80 -22.12
N ARG A 67 17.23 -14.40 -22.41
CA ARG A 67 18.39 -15.31 -22.56
C ARG A 67 18.15 -16.44 -23.58
N GLY A 68 17.49 -16.12 -24.70
CA GLY A 68 17.18 -17.10 -25.76
C GLY A 68 16.04 -18.06 -25.43
N GLN A 69 15.32 -17.87 -24.31
CA GLN A 69 14.16 -18.68 -23.93
C GLN A 69 12.90 -17.82 -23.84
N MET A 70 11.73 -18.43 -24.07
CA MET A 70 10.43 -17.78 -23.92
C MET A 70 9.90 -18.01 -22.51
N LEU A 71 10.02 -17.01 -21.65
CA LEU A 71 9.66 -17.09 -20.23
C LEU A 71 8.58 -16.07 -19.88
N ASP A 72 7.78 -16.35 -18.85
CA ASP A 72 6.82 -15.38 -18.36
C ASP A 72 7.52 -14.29 -17.51
N ALA A 73 6.89 -13.12 -17.43
CA ALA A 73 7.47 -12.01 -16.67
C ALA A 73 7.68 -12.34 -15.18
N LYS A 74 6.92 -13.30 -14.63
CA LYS A 74 7.04 -13.72 -13.22
C LYS A 74 8.30 -14.56 -13.00
N THR A 75 8.56 -15.54 -13.86
CA THR A 75 9.75 -16.40 -13.82
C THR A 75 11.00 -15.59 -14.11
N ILE A 76 10.93 -14.65 -15.07
CA ILE A 76 12.03 -13.71 -15.33
C ILE A 76 12.31 -12.87 -14.07
N ALA A 77 11.28 -12.34 -13.41
CA ALA A 77 11.45 -11.57 -12.18
C ALA A 77 12.14 -12.37 -11.07
N THR A 78 11.76 -13.64 -10.88
CA THR A 78 12.39 -14.53 -9.89
C THR A 78 13.83 -14.89 -10.25
N LEU A 79 14.12 -15.14 -11.53
CA LEU A 79 15.47 -15.45 -12.02
C LEU A 79 16.43 -14.26 -11.81
N ILE A 80 15.91 -13.05 -12.01
CA ILE A 80 16.65 -11.80 -11.86
C ILE A 80 16.72 -11.36 -10.38
N GLY A 81 15.92 -11.95 -9.49
CA GLY A 81 15.81 -11.54 -8.08
C GLY A 81 15.19 -10.15 -7.89
N ARG A 82 14.27 -9.76 -8.78
CA ARG A 82 13.64 -8.43 -8.77
C ARG A 82 12.11 -8.53 -8.84
N HIS A 83 11.44 -7.40 -8.60
CA HIS A 83 9.99 -7.33 -8.76
C HIS A 83 9.61 -7.35 -10.25
N ARG A 84 8.44 -7.93 -10.58
CA ARG A 84 7.93 -8.05 -11.95
C ARG A 84 7.84 -6.71 -12.71
N ASP A 85 7.63 -5.60 -12.02
CA ASP A 85 7.59 -4.28 -12.64
C ASP A 85 8.93 -3.88 -13.26
N THR A 86 10.03 -4.35 -12.68
CA THR A 86 11.36 -4.16 -13.26
C THR A 86 11.49 -4.90 -14.58
N VAL A 87 10.87 -6.08 -14.72
CA VAL A 87 10.82 -6.82 -15.99
C VAL A 87 10.05 -6.03 -17.03
N TYR A 88 8.84 -5.54 -16.71
CA TYR A 88 8.04 -4.75 -17.65
C TYR A 88 8.73 -3.47 -18.12
N ARG A 89 9.43 -2.75 -17.24
CA ARG A 89 10.22 -1.56 -17.61
C ARG A 89 11.39 -1.88 -18.56
N ARG A 90 11.86 -3.13 -18.57
CA ARG A 90 12.97 -3.63 -19.39
C ARG A 90 12.51 -4.36 -20.65
N VAL A 91 11.20 -4.45 -20.90
CA VAL A 91 10.66 -5.03 -22.14
C VAL A 91 10.85 -4.04 -23.28
N VAL A 92 11.60 -4.45 -24.31
CA VAL A 92 11.67 -3.76 -25.60
C VAL A 92 11.07 -4.68 -26.66
N GLY A 93 9.89 -4.30 -27.17
CA GLY A 93 9.12 -5.15 -28.08
C GLY A 93 8.68 -6.46 -27.41
N ASN A 94 9.34 -7.57 -27.79
CA ASN A 94 9.07 -8.91 -27.23
C ASN A 94 10.23 -9.47 -26.38
N ARG A 95 11.33 -8.73 -26.25
CA ARG A 95 12.53 -9.14 -25.52
C ARG A 95 12.62 -8.38 -24.20
N VAL A 96 13.03 -9.06 -23.12
CA VAL A 96 13.41 -8.43 -21.85
C VAL A 96 14.92 -8.26 -21.81
N LEU A 97 15.39 -7.03 -21.57
CA LEU A 97 16.81 -6.74 -21.40
C LEU A 97 17.30 -7.17 -20.01
N ASP A 98 18.47 -7.80 -19.93
CA ASP A 98 19.05 -8.27 -18.66
C ASP A 98 19.55 -7.08 -17.79
N ILE A 99 19.79 -7.33 -16.49
CA ILE A 99 20.35 -6.34 -15.54
C ILE A 99 21.66 -5.75 -16.07
N GLY A 100 22.51 -6.57 -16.68
CA GLY A 100 23.82 -6.15 -17.18
C GLY A 100 23.79 -5.41 -18.52
N GLU A 101 22.74 -5.61 -19.34
CA GLU A 101 22.63 -5.01 -20.68
C GLU A 101 22.10 -3.57 -20.62
N THR A 102 21.38 -3.23 -19.56
CA THR A 102 20.97 -1.88 -19.24
C THR A 102 21.26 -1.65 -17.76
N PRO A 103 22.38 -0.97 -17.43
CA PRO A 103 22.48 -0.34 -16.12
C PRO A 103 21.21 0.47 -15.97
N ASP A 104 20.46 0.18 -14.90
CA ASP A 104 19.47 1.15 -14.46
C ASP A 104 20.26 2.48 -14.32
N PRO A 105 19.86 3.61 -14.93
CA PRO A 105 20.57 4.87 -14.71
C PRO A 105 20.73 5.21 -13.22
N PHE A 106 19.92 4.57 -12.37
CA PHE A 106 19.92 4.67 -10.91
C PHE A 106 20.72 3.55 -10.20
N SER A 107 21.41 2.63 -10.92
CA SER A 107 22.13 1.47 -10.34
C SER A 107 23.41 1.82 -9.58
N GLY A 108 23.87 3.07 -9.64
CA GLY A 108 25.04 3.53 -8.88
C GLY A 108 24.80 3.67 -7.37
N PHE A 109 23.55 3.62 -6.91
CA PHE A 109 23.20 3.85 -5.51
C PHE A 109 22.32 2.69 -5.00
N GLN A 110 22.96 1.63 -4.48
CA GLN A 110 22.29 0.38 -4.11
C GLN A 110 21.21 0.53 -3.01
N ASP A 111 21.15 1.68 -2.33
CA ASP A 111 20.26 1.90 -1.17
C ASP A 111 19.28 3.08 -1.32
N ALA A 112 19.36 3.87 -2.39
CA ALA A 112 18.48 5.01 -2.58
C ALA A 112 17.28 4.63 -3.47
N PRO A 113 16.02 4.79 -3.02
CA PRO A 113 14.89 4.60 -3.91
C PRO A 113 15.00 5.59 -5.08
N SER A 114 14.58 5.19 -6.30
CA SER A 114 14.65 6.03 -7.50
C SER A 114 13.86 7.35 -7.42
N THR A 115 13.11 7.56 -6.34
CA THR A 115 12.38 8.79 -5.99
C THR A 115 13.16 9.70 -5.03
N ALA A 116 14.36 9.29 -4.59
CA ALA A 116 15.17 10.07 -3.69
C ALA A 116 15.70 11.32 -4.40
N VAL A 117 15.45 12.48 -3.81
CA VAL A 117 16.02 13.74 -4.28
C VAL A 117 17.49 13.78 -3.85
N LEU A 118 18.39 13.79 -4.83
CA LEU A 118 19.84 13.91 -4.64
C LEU A 118 20.23 15.39 -4.64
N ILE A 119 21.06 15.77 -3.68
CA ILE A 119 21.52 17.14 -3.49
C ILE A 119 23.04 17.11 -3.38
N THR A 120 23.70 17.91 -4.22
CA THR A 120 25.15 18.06 -4.21
C THR A 120 25.54 19.33 -3.46
N HIS A 121 26.40 19.20 -2.45
CA HIS A 121 26.92 20.29 -1.64
C HIS A 121 28.34 19.96 -1.17
N ASP A 122 29.27 20.91 -1.26
CA ASP A 122 30.70 20.74 -0.89
C ASP A 122 31.38 19.49 -1.50
N GLY A 123 31.06 19.17 -2.76
CA GLY A 123 31.65 18.03 -3.46
C GLY A 123 31.07 16.67 -3.07
N GLU A 124 30.13 16.63 -2.12
CA GLU A 124 29.41 15.42 -1.75
C GLU A 124 27.99 15.43 -2.33
N THR A 125 27.57 14.31 -2.91
CA THR A 125 26.18 14.11 -3.37
C THR A 125 25.50 13.10 -2.48
N LEU A 126 24.53 13.55 -1.69
CA LEU A 126 23.77 12.71 -0.77
C LEU A 126 22.27 12.86 -1.03
N THR A 127 21.48 11.93 -0.51
CA THR A 127 20.02 12.02 -0.54
C THR A 127 19.52 13.12 0.41
N ALA A 128 18.35 13.68 0.13
CA ALA A 128 17.67 14.62 1.03
C ALA A 128 17.50 14.06 2.46
N ALA A 129 17.37 12.73 2.63
CA ALA A 129 17.26 12.08 3.93
C ALA A 129 18.61 11.99 4.67
N GLU A 130 19.71 11.87 3.96
CA GLU A 130 21.07 11.90 4.53
C GLU A 130 21.45 13.32 4.92
N TRP A 131 21.20 14.30 4.04
CA TRP A 131 21.36 15.72 4.37
C TRP A 131 20.50 16.13 5.56
N ALA A 132 19.26 15.63 5.66
CA ALA A 132 18.40 15.82 6.83
C ALA A 132 19.07 15.38 8.13
N ARG A 133 19.68 14.17 8.13
CA ARG A 133 20.37 13.63 9.30
C ARG A 133 21.61 14.44 9.66
N ARG A 134 22.39 14.85 8.65
CA ARG A 134 23.64 15.60 8.83
C ARG A 134 23.42 17.03 9.32
N MET A 135 22.46 17.72 8.72
CA MET A 135 22.19 19.14 9.01
C MET A 135 21.17 19.34 10.15
N GLY A 136 20.58 18.25 10.68
CA GLY A 136 19.60 18.31 11.76
C GLY A 136 18.24 18.88 11.35
N ILE A 137 17.93 18.87 10.05
CA ILE A 137 16.67 19.37 9.48
C ILE A 137 15.78 18.17 9.12
N SER A 138 14.46 18.25 9.32
CA SER A 138 13.58 17.16 8.88
C SER A 138 13.59 16.99 7.36
N LYS A 139 13.64 15.74 6.89
CA LYS A 139 13.56 15.42 5.46
C LYS A 139 12.31 16.02 4.79
N GLU A 140 11.19 16.08 5.50
CA GLU A 140 9.94 16.68 5.02
C GLU A 140 10.10 18.18 4.74
N THR A 141 10.92 18.87 5.53
CA THR A 141 11.24 20.30 5.32
C THR A 141 12.06 20.48 4.06
N ILE A 142 13.09 19.66 3.86
CA ILE A 142 13.92 19.70 2.65
C ILE A 142 13.06 19.43 1.41
N TYR A 143 12.21 18.38 1.44
CA TYR A 143 11.29 18.09 0.34
C TYR A 143 10.31 19.24 0.06
N SER A 144 9.72 19.82 1.11
CA SER A 144 8.78 20.94 0.94
C SER A 144 9.49 22.14 0.31
N ARG A 145 10.68 22.50 0.78
CA ARG A 145 11.47 23.60 0.22
C ARG A 145 11.76 23.40 -1.27
N ILE A 146 12.21 22.21 -1.65
CA ILE A 146 12.48 21.87 -3.05
C ILE A 146 11.20 21.91 -3.89
N ALA A 147 10.07 21.41 -3.35
CA ALA A 147 8.77 21.49 -4.02
C ALA A 147 8.28 22.93 -4.20
N TYR A 148 8.63 23.85 -3.29
CA TYR A 148 8.39 25.29 -3.40
C TYR A 148 9.45 26.02 -4.24
N GLY A 149 10.32 25.29 -4.95
CA GLY A 149 11.30 25.87 -5.86
C GLY A 149 12.53 26.47 -5.19
N TRP A 150 12.80 26.10 -3.92
CA TRP A 150 14.04 26.52 -3.27
C TRP A 150 15.25 25.92 -3.97
N HIS A 151 16.35 26.67 -3.98
CA HIS A 151 17.63 26.13 -4.41
C HIS A 151 18.02 24.94 -3.50
N PRO A 152 18.51 23.81 -4.06
CA PRO A 152 18.77 22.60 -3.27
C PRO A 152 19.74 22.81 -2.10
N VAL A 153 20.75 23.66 -2.29
CA VAL A 153 21.71 24.04 -1.23
C VAL A 153 21.00 24.80 -0.11
N ASP A 154 20.22 25.83 -0.45
CA ASP A 154 19.51 26.65 0.53
C ASP A 154 18.48 25.81 1.31
N ALA A 155 17.91 24.80 0.65
CA ALA A 155 16.98 23.87 1.26
C ALA A 155 17.60 23.05 2.41
N ILE A 156 18.90 22.75 2.34
CA ILE A 156 19.63 21.97 3.35
C ILE A 156 20.43 22.83 4.33
N THR A 157 20.82 24.06 3.97
CA THR A 157 21.61 24.94 4.84
C THR A 157 20.75 25.87 5.70
N THR A 158 19.56 26.26 5.23
CA THR A 158 18.71 27.20 5.97
C THR A 158 18.04 26.52 7.16
N PRO A 159 18.21 26.97 8.41
CA PRO A 159 17.51 26.38 9.55
C PRO A 159 16.00 26.64 9.47
N PRO A 160 15.13 25.67 9.86
CA PRO A 160 13.70 25.90 9.95
C PRO A 160 13.36 26.83 11.12
N ASP A 161 12.26 27.58 11.04
CA ASP A 161 11.80 28.41 12.15
C ASP A 161 11.60 27.53 13.42
N PRO A 162 12.16 27.96 14.57
CA PRO A 162 12.16 27.19 15.82
C PRO A 162 10.76 26.78 16.28
N ARG A 163 9.71 27.53 15.93
CA ARG A 163 8.31 27.19 16.23
C ARG A 163 7.89 25.90 15.52
N PHE A 164 8.34 25.69 14.28
CA PHE A 164 8.05 24.47 13.52
C PHE A 164 8.97 23.31 13.93
N ALA A 165 10.24 23.57 14.27
CA ALA A 165 11.17 22.55 14.77
C ALA A 165 10.64 21.88 16.05
N MET A 166 10.16 22.69 17.01
CA MET A 166 9.58 22.19 18.26
C MET A 166 8.32 21.35 18.04
N ARG A 167 7.48 21.69 17.05
CA ARG A 167 6.30 20.91 16.69
C ARG A 167 6.68 19.53 16.16
N THR A 168 7.70 19.45 15.30
CA THR A 168 8.20 18.18 14.74
C THR A 168 8.77 17.25 15.81
N ILE A 169 9.55 17.78 16.77
CA ILE A 169 10.08 17.02 17.92
C ILE A 169 8.92 16.47 18.77
N LYS A 170 7.91 17.29 19.10
CA LYS A 170 6.71 16.86 19.84
C LYS A 170 5.97 15.73 19.14
N VAL A 171 5.76 15.83 17.82
CA VAL A 171 5.09 14.78 17.02
C VAL A 171 5.90 13.48 16.98
N ARG A 172 7.23 13.56 16.85
CA ARG A 172 8.12 12.39 16.90
C ARG A 172 8.06 11.72 18.28
N ASN A 173 8.18 12.49 19.35
CA ASN A 173 8.11 11.97 20.71
C ASN A 173 6.75 11.31 20.99
N LEU A 174 5.64 11.93 20.55
CA LEU A 174 4.30 11.36 20.67
C LEU A 174 4.16 10.03 19.91
N ARG A 175 4.74 9.92 18.71
CA ARG A 175 4.75 8.64 17.95
C ARG A 175 5.56 7.56 18.65
N ILE A 176 6.70 7.91 19.24
CA ILE A 176 7.53 6.98 20.02
C ILE A 176 6.76 6.52 21.27
N ILE A 177 6.16 7.45 22.01
CA ILE A 177 5.35 7.14 23.20
C ILE A 177 4.17 6.26 22.82
N ARG A 178 3.44 6.57 21.74
CA ARG A 178 2.33 5.74 21.25
C ARG A 178 2.79 4.35 20.82
N ARG A 179 3.95 4.24 20.16
CA ARG A 179 4.53 2.95 19.77
C ARG A 179 4.89 2.14 21.02
N ILE A 180 5.58 2.73 21.98
CA ILE A 180 5.92 2.09 23.27
C ILE A 180 4.63 1.63 23.96
N ALA A 181 3.65 2.52 24.16
CA ALA A 181 2.36 2.20 24.77
C ALA A 181 1.62 1.08 24.01
N SER A 182 1.69 1.08 22.67
CA SER A 182 1.05 0.03 21.86
C SER A 182 1.71 -1.34 22.02
N THR A 183 2.97 -1.38 22.42
CA THR A 183 3.73 -2.62 22.67
C THR A 183 3.34 -3.25 24.01
N PHE A 184 2.78 -2.46 24.93
CA PHE A 184 2.32 -2.88 26.25
C PHE A 184 0.79 -2.93 26.34
N HIS A 185 0.08 -3.30 25.25
CA HIS A 185 -1.34 -3.63 25.38
C HIS A 185 -1.47 -4.87 26.30
N PRO A 186 -2.22 -4.79 27.41
CA PRO A 186 -2.58 -6.00 28.15
C PRO A 186 -3.36 -6.88 27.17
N MET A 187 -2.97 -8.15 27.06
CA MET A 187 -3.72 -9.18 26.35
C MET A 187 -5.10 -9.32 26.99
N THR A 188 -6.06 -8.48 26.60
CA THR A 188 -7.47 -8.63 26.94
C THR A 188 -8.04 -9.70 26.00
N GLY A 189 -7.65 -10.94 26.25
CA GLY A 189 -8.05 -12.12 25.52
C GLY A 189 -8.13 -13.32 26.46
N GLY A 190 -9.25 -13.38 27.20
CA GLY A 190 -9.80 -14.63 27.74
C GLY A 190 -8.98 -15.37 28.80
N TYR A 191 -8.96 -14.86 30.04
CA TYR A 191 -9.01 -15.73 31.22
C TYR A 191 -10.20 -15.29 32.07
N ALA A 192 -11.15 -16.21 32.17
CA ALA A 192 -12.34 -16.06 32.99
C ALA A 192 -11.95 -15.88 34.46
N GLN A 193 -12.64 -14.92 35.08
CA GLN A 193 -13.01 -14.84 36.49
C GLN A 193 -12.67 -16.10 37.30
N THR A 194 -11.63 -16.06 38.12
CA THR A 194 -11.52 -16.76 39.42
C THR A 194 -10.29 -16.24 40.17
N PHE A 195 -10.31 -14.98 40.58
CA PHE A 195 -9.60 -14.60 41.80
C PHE A 195 -10.65 -14.03 42.74
N ALA A 196 -11.00 -14.84 43.73
CA ALA A 196 -11.80 -14.44 44.86
C ALA A 196 -11.17 -13.19 45.50
N ASN A 197 -12.04 -12.24 45.87
CA ASN A 197 -11.73 -11.00 46.57
C ASN A 197 -10.54 -11.11 47.54
N PRO A 198 -9.47 -10.30 47.41
CA PRO A 198 -8.51 -10.14 48.49
C PRO A 198 -9.00 -9.00 49.38
N LEU A 199 -10.05 -9.26 50.17
CA LEU A 199 -10.12 -8.62 51.49
C LEU A 199 -9.22 -9.46 52.40
N GLY A 200 -7.95 -9.10 52.44
CA GLY A 200 -6.92 -9.84 53.17
C GLY A 200 -5.65 -9.01 53.31
N THR A 201 -5.64 -8.20 54.36
CA THR A 201 -4.47 -7.82 55.19
C THR A 201 -3.08 -8.25 54.69
N GLY A 202 -2.20 -7.27 54.40
CA GLY A 202 -0.80 -7.54 54.09
C GLY A 202 0.06 -6.27 54.12
N VAL A 203 0.42 -5.86 55.33
CA VAL A 203 1.31 -4.73 55.65
C VAL A 203 2.72 -4.96 55.08
N GLY A 204 3.31 -3.93 54.46
CA GLY A 204 4.68 -4.01 53.92
C GLY A 204 5.27 -2.64 53.59
N ARG A 205 5.43 -1.79 54.61
CA ARG A 205 6.18 -0.52 54.58
C ARG A 205 7.64 -0.79 54.21
N HIS A 206 8.16 -0.18 53.15
CA HIS A 206 9.61 0.05 53.01
C HIS A 206 9.87 1.55 52.90
N VAL A 207 10.38 2.09 54.01
CA VAL A 207 10.79 3.49 54.18
C VAL A 207 12.22 3.59 53.65
N HIS A 208 12.44 4.35 52.58
CA HIS A 208 13.79 4.77 52.21
C HIS A 208 14.13 6.04 53.00
N HIS A 209 14.97 5.89 54.01
CA HIS A 209 15.63 6.99 54.69
C HIS A 209 16.75 7.54 53.80
N LEU A 210 16.61 8.78 53.36
CA LEU A 210 17.70 9.64 52.90
C LEU A 210 17.32 11.07 53.26
N GLN A 211 17.78 11.52 54.43
CA GLN A 211 17.85 12.95 54.73
C GLN A 211 19.31 13.38 54.77
N SER A 212 19.57 14.29 53.84
CA SER A 212 20.73 15.13 53.66
C SER A 212 21.09 15.96 54.90
N GLY A 213 22.40 16.11 55.13
CA GLY A 213 23.08 17.37 55.42
C GLY A 213 22.54 18.24 56.55
N LYS A 214 23.32 18.33 57.64
CA LYS A 214 23.37 19.52 58.49
C LYS A 214 24.74 20.18 58.37
N THR A 215 24.69 21.41 57.88
CA THR A 215 25.63 22.50 58.10
C THR A 215 25.59 22.98 59.56
N ALA A 216 26.68 23.65 59.93
CA ALA A 216 27.03 24.33 61.19
C ALA A 216 27.71 23.44 62.24
#